data_AF-A0A969WPH3-F1
#
_entry.id   AF-A0A969WPH3-F1
#
_cell.length_a   1.000
_cell.length_b   1.000
_cell.length_c   1.000
_cell.angle_alpha   90.00
_cell.angle_beta   90.00
_cell.angle_gamma   90.00
#
_symmetry.space_group_name_H-M   'P 1'
#
loop_
_entity.id
_entity.type
_entity.pdbx_description
1 polymer ?
#
loop_
_entity_poly.entity_id
_entity_poly.type
_entity_poly.pdbx_seq_one_letter_code
_entity_poly.pdbx_strand_id
1 'polypeptide(L)'
;MKSTKRIDKVIIVINEAHLLLTEQQEIIKNKFNNKHYDYENLSVPMGGWNLEQMEDEVQKIKNDPHCNHVVFVSPIPYMIKRLSYISGYAHIDHCRLANGPLVGNNTFVYVFHNDKREKKELPNGKIIQAIAKTGWQLV
;
A
#
# COMPACT_ATOMS: atom_id res chain seq x y z
N MET A 1 28.42 -11.83 18.38
CA MET A 1 27.75 -10.56 18.03
C MET A 1 26.25 -10.75 18.23
N LYS A 2 25.62 -9.95 19.09
CA LYS A 2 24.15 -9.94 19.21
C LYS A 2 23.62 -9.27 17.93
N SER A 3 23.00 -10.05 17.05
CA SER A 3 22.22 -9.51 15.93
C SER A 3 21.13 -8.63 16.51
N THR A 4 21.28 -7.31 16.38
CA THR A 4 20.20 -6.35 16.65
C THR A 4 19.08 -6.70 15.70
N LYS A 5 17.95 -7.17 16.24
CA LYS A 5 16.77 -7.54 15.47
C LYS A 5 16.37 -6.34 14.60
N ARG A 6 16.56 -6.42 13.28
CA ARG A 6 16.18 -5.36 12.34
C ARG A 6 14.65 -5.24 12.35
N ILE A 7 14.17 -4.02 12.54
CA ILE A 7 12.74 -3.68 12.44
C ILE A 7 12.53 -3.19 11.02
N ASP A 8 11.62 -3.84 10.31
CA ASP A 8 11.18 -3.45 8.97
C ASP A 8 9.98 -2.50 9.09
N LYS A 9 9.76 -1.65 8.09
CA LYS A 9 8.71 -0.64 8.11
C LYS A 9 7.56 -1.02 7.17
N VAL A 10 6.33 -0.81 7.64
CA VAL A 10 5.08 -0.88 6.87
C VAL A 10 4.54 0.53 6.69
N ILE A 11 4.52 1.03 5.45
CA ILE A 11 3.92 2.32 5.11
C ILE A 11 2.46 2.11 4.75
N ILE A 12 1.55 2.77 5.45
CA ILE A 12 0.12 2.75 5.22
C ILE A 12 -0.25 4.04 4.47
N VAL A 13 -0.57 3.91 3.19
CA VAL A 13 -0.99 5.03 2.34
C VAL A 13 -2.50 5.22 2.45
N ILE A 14 -2.91 6.35 3.01
CA ILE A 14 -4.32 6.66 3.29
C ILE A 14 -4.63 8.11 2.94
N ASN A 15 -5.73 8.37 2.23
CA ASN A 15 -6.20 9.72 1.99
C ASN A 15 -6.79 10.29 3.28
N GLU A 16 -6.53 11.57 3.58
CA GLU A 16 -7.05 12.27 4.76
C GLU A 16 -8.59 12.22 4.90
N ALA A 17 -9.32 12.10 3.78
CA ALA A 17 -10.77 11.95 3.78
C ALA A 17 -11.24 10.53 4.15
N HIS A 18 -10.33 9.56 4.22
CA HIS A 18 -10.64 8.16 4.47
C HIS A 18 -10.23 7.75 5.89
N LEU A 19 -11.07 6.93 6.51
CA LEU A 19 -10.76 6.24 7.75
C LEU A 19 -10.53 4.77 7.44
N LEU A 20 -9.56 4.18 8.13
CA LEU A 20 -9.32 2.75 8.07
C LEU A 20 -10.49 2.01 8.75
N LEU A 21 -11.17 1.14 8.01
CA LEU A 21 -12.27 0.34 8.55
C LEU A 21 -11.73 -0.67 9.58
N THR A 22 -12.55 -1.08 10.55
CA THR A 22 -12.16 -2.05 11.59
C THR A 22 -11.61 -3.35 10.99
N GLU A 23 -12.27 -3.91 9.96
CA GLU A 23 -11.80 -5.13 9.30
C GLU A 23 -10.43 -4.93 8.62
N GLN A 24 -10.20 -3.77 7.99
CA GLN A 24 -8.91 -3.44 7.37
C GLN A 24 -7.79 -3.33 8.43
N GLN A 25 -8.09 -2.74 9.59
CA GLN A 25 -7.15 -2.68 10.72
C GLN A 25 -6.75 -4.07 11.19
N GLU A 26 -7.72 -4.97 11.35
CA GLU A 26 -7.48 -6.35 11.76
C GLU A 26 -6.65 -7.12 10.74
N ILE A 27 -6.93 -6.94 9.44
CA ILE A 27 -6.17 -7.56 8.35
C ILE A 27 -4.70 -7.11 8.37
N ILE A 28 -4.44 -5.80 8.49
CA ILE A 28 -3.08 -5.27 8.59
C ILE A 28 -2.37 -5.85 9.81
N LYS A 29 -3.01 -5.77 10.99
CA LYS A 29 -2.45 -6.30 12.23
C LYS A 29 -2.11 -7.78 12.11
N ASN A 30 -3.01 -8.60 11.58
CA ASN A 30 -2.79 -10.04 11.44
C ASN A 30 -1.66 -10.37 10.47
N LYS A 31 -1.55 -9.63 9.36
CA LYS A 31 -0.49 -9.84 8.35
C LYS A 31 0.89 -9.45 8.86
N PHE A 32 0.99 -8.38 9.66
CA PHE A 32 2.25 -7.81 10.15
C PHE A 32 2.41 -7.95 11.68
N ASN A 33 1.80 -8.96 12.30
CA ASN A 33 1.66 -9.12 13.76
C ASN A 33 2.93 -9.49 14.54
N ASN A 34 4.10 -9.52 13.90
CA ASN A 34 5.32 -9.91 14.59
C ASN A 34 6.02 -8.66 15.15
N LYS A 35 6.79 -8.79 16.24
CA LYS A 35 7.54 -7.69 16.90
C LYS A 35 8.69 -7.11 16.04
N HIS A 36 8.55 -7.15 14.71
CA HIS A 36 9.56 -6.76 13.74
C HIS A 36 9.07 -5.67 12.80
N TYR A 37 7.83 -5.19 12.93
CA TYR A 37 7.31 -4.14 12.06
C TYR A 37 6.98 -2.85 12.83
N ASP A 38 7.48 -1.73 12.31
CA ASP A 38 7.02 -0.39 12.63
C ASP A 38 6.03 0.09 11.56
N TYR A 39 5.02 0.86 11.97
CA TYR A 39 3.98 1.37 11.08
C TYR A 39 4.12 2.88 10.90
N GLU A 40 4.08 3.33 9.66
CA GLU A 40 4.08 4.75 9.31
C GLU A 40 2.88 5.07 8.43
N ASN A 41 2.08 6.08 8.80
CA ASN A 41 0.97 6.53 7.97
C ASN A 41 1.48 7.60 7.00
N LEU A 42 1.41 7.30 5.71
CA LEU A 42 1.59 8.28 4.65
C LEU A 42 0.21 8.86 4.28
N SER A 43 -0.06 10.06 4.81
CA SER A 43 -1.34 10.75 4.62
C SER A 43 -1.35 11.50 3.29
N VAL A 44 -2.27 11.12 2.39
CA VAL A 44 -2.47 11.82 1.12
C VAL A 44 -3.43 12.98 1.34
N PRO A 45 -3.07 14.22 0.98
CA PRO A 45 -3.92 15.38 1.14
C PRO A 45 -5.29 15.20 0.50
N MET A 46 -6.32 15.81 1.09
CA MET A 46 -7.68 15.76 0.52
C MET A 46 -7.75 16.30 -0.91
N GLY A 47 -6.97 17.33 -1.24
CA GLY A 47 -6.83 17.88 -2.59
C GLY A 47 -5.99 17.02 -3.55
N GLY A 48 -5.40 15.93 -3.05
CA GLY A 48 -4.46 15.08 -3.76
C GLY A 48 -3.06 15.69 -3.87
N TRP A 49 -2.14 14.89 -4.40
CA TRP A 49 -0.82 15.34 -4.84
C TRP A 49 -0.82 15.56 -6.34
N ASN A 50 0.03 16.47 -6.79
CA ASN A 50 0.41 16.52 -8.20
C ASN A 50 1.40 15.39 -8.53
N LEU A 51 1.76 15.25 -9.81
CA LEU A 51 2.64 14.17 -10.28
C LEU A 51 4.05 14.21 -9.67
N GLU A 52 4.62 15.40 -9.52
CA GLU A 52 5.97 15.62 -8.97
C GLU A 52 6.01 15.21 -7.50
N GLN A 53 5.04 15.67 -6.70
CA GLN A 53 4.88 15.29 -5.30
C GLN A 53 4.70 13.76 -5.14
N MET A 54 3.94 13.12 -6.02
CA MET A 54 3.81 11.66 -5.99
C MET A 54 5.13 10.96 -6.32
N GLU A 55 5.92 11.46 -7.28
CA GLU A 55 7.23 10.87 -7.59
C GLU A 55 8.22 11.09 -6.44
N ASP A 56 8.19 12.24 -5.76
CA ASP A 56 9.00 12.50 -4.56
C ASP A 56 8.71 11.46 -3.46
N GLU A 57 7.43 11.20 -3.16
CA GLU A 57 7.05 10.17 -2.19
C GLU A 57 7.46 8.78 -2.64
N VAL A 58 7.32 8.44 -3.93
CA VAL A 58 7.82 7.18 -4.50
C VAL A 58 9.33 7.04 -4.29
N GLN A 59 10.11 8.09 -4.54
CA GLN A 59 11.57 8.04 -4.35
C GLN A 59 11.95 7.91 -2.88
N LYS A 60 11.24 8.59 -1.96
CA LYS A 60 11.45 8.42 -0.51
C LYS A 60 11.21 6.97 -0.09
N ILE A 61 10.09 6.39 -0.50
CA ILE A 61 9.74 4.99 -0.21
C ILE A 61 10.79 4.03 -0.78
N LYS A 62 11.15 4.22 -2.06
CA LYS A 62 12.11 3.37 -2.75
C LYS A 62 13.50 3.42 -2.10
N ASN A 63 13.94 4.59 -1.65
CA ASN A 63 15.28 4.79 -1.12
C ASN A 63 15.36 4.51 0.39
N ASP A 64 14.24 4.29 1.08
CA ASP A 64 14.23 3.88 2.49
C ASP A 64 14.68 2.41 2.60
N PRO A 65 15.86 2.12 3.19
CA PRO A 65 16.36 0.75 3.31
C PRO A 65 15.56 -0.10 4.30
N HIS A 66 14.66 0.49 5.09
CA HIS A 66 13.80 -0.21 6.04
C HIS A 66 12.38 -0.39 5.51
N CYS A 67 12.00 0.29 4.42
CA CYS A 67 10.68 0.18 3.84
C CYS A 67 10.57 -1.02 2.89
N ASN A 68 10.02 -2.11 3.41
CA ASN A 68 9.77 -3.32 2.62
C ASN A 68 8.30 -3.50 2.28
N HIS A 69 7.37 -2.79 2.92
CA HIS A 69 5.95 -3.02 2.72
C HIS A 69 5.19 -1.70 2.57
N VAL A 70 4.39 -1.57 1.51
CA VAL A 70 3.51 -0.43 1.25
C VAL A 70 2.09 -0.93 1.11
N VAL A 71 1.19 -0.45 1.96
CA VAL A 71 -0.23 -0.83 2.00
C VAL A 71 -1.09 0.34 1.56
N PHE A 72 -1.75 0.21 0.42
CA PHE A 72 -2.72 1.21 -0.05
C PHE A 72 -4.11 0.93 0.52
N VAL A 73 -4.52 1.79 1.46
CA VAL A 73 -5.89 1.86 1.98
C VAL A 73 -6.76 2.69 1.04
N SER A 74 -6.15 3.72 0.43
CA SER A 74 -6.80 4.57 -0.57
C SER A 74 -6.13 4.36 -1.92
N PRO A 75 -6.90 4.27 -3.02
CA PRO A 75 -6.31 4.10 -4.34
C PRO A 75 -5.61 5.39 -4.77
N ILE A 76 -4.29 5.35 -4.89
CA ILE A 76 -3.48 6.41 -5.52
C ILE A 76 -2.86 5.81 -6.80
N PRO A 77 -3.58 5.85 -7.94
CA PRO A 77 -3.28 4.99 -9.09
C PRO A 77 -1.85 5.12 -9.61
N TYR A 78 -1.33 6.35 -9.66
CA TYR A 78 0.03 6.59 -10.13
C TYR A 78 1.08 5.95 -9.21
N MET A 79 0.97 6.14 -7.89
CA MET A 79 1.89 5.54 -6.93
C MET A 79 1.81 4.01 -6.92
N ILE A 80 0.60 3.45 -7.03
CA ILE A 80 0.40 1.99 -7.18
C ILE A 80 1.15 1.50 -8.41
N LYS A 81 0.89 2.09 -9.59
CA LYS A 81 1.57 1.75 -10.84
C LYS A 81 3.10 1.79 -10.67
N ARG A 82 3.61 2.87 -10.10
CA ARG A 82 5.04 3.13 -10.02
C ARG A 82 5.75 2.21 -9.03
N LEU A 83 5.21 2.04 -7.83
CA LEU A 83 5.79 1.16 -6.80
C LEU A 83 5.63 -0.31 -7.17
N SER A 84 4.52 -0.73 -7.78
CA SER A 84 4.38 -2.11 -8.27
C SER A 84 5.35 -2.41 -9.40
N TYR A 85 5.61 -1.45 -10.30
CA TYR A 85 6.66 -1.59 -11.32
C TYR A 85 8.05 -1.75 -10.69
N ILE A 86 8.39 -0.92 -9.70
CA ILE A 86 9.67 -1.01 -8.97
C ILE A 86 9.78 -2.36 -8.25
N SER A 87 8.72 -2.79 -7.56
CA SER A 87 8.63 -4.08 -6.88
C SER A 87 8.90 -5.26 -7.82
N GLY A 88 8.27 -5.28 -8.99
CA GLY A 88 8.48 -6.33 -9.99
C GLY A 88 9.86 -6.30 -10.64
N TYR A 89 10.41 -5.11 -10.90
CA TYR A 89 11.76 -4.96 -11.47
C TYR A 89 12.87 -5.35 -10.47
N ALA A 90 12.62 -5.14 -9.18
CA ALA A 90 13.52 -5.50 -8.08
C ALA A 90 13.57 -7.01 -7.77
N HIS A 91 12.67 -7.82 -8.37
CA HIS A 91 12.57 -9.24 -8.07
C HIS A 91 13.82 -10.00 -8.56
N ILE A 92 14.37 -10.85 -7.69
CA ILE A 92 15.65 -11.56 -7.91
C ILE A 92 15.67 -12.39 -9.21
N ASP A 93 14.52 -12.92 -9.62
CA ASP A 93 14.35 -13.70 -10.84
C ASP A 93 14.47 -12.84 -12.12
N HIS A 94 14.08 -11.56 -12.06
CA HIS A 94 14.20 -10.62 -13.18
C HIS A 94 15.62 -10.01 -13.27
N CYS A 95 16.31 -9.87 -12.14
CA CYS A 95 17.69 -9.41 -12.08
C CYS A 95 18.68 -10.44 -12.66
N ARG A 96 18.41 -11.74 -12.46
CA ARG A 96 19.29 -12.82 -12.94
C ARG A 96 19.39 -12.90 -14.47
N LEU A 97 18.40 -12.37 -15.19
CA LEU A 97 18.40 -12.29 -16.66
C LEU A 97 19.04 -11.00 -17.20
N ALA A 98 19.24 -9.97 -16.36
CA ALA A 98 19.60 -8.62 -16.82
C ALA A 98 21.10 -8.30 -16.76
N ASN A 99 21.96 -9.14 -16.14
CA ASN A 99 23.40 -8.85 -15.93
C ASN A 99 23.71 -7.43 -15.38
N GLY A 100 22.72 -6.79 -14.76
CA GLY A 100 22.80 -5.45 -14.20
C GLY A 100 22.90 -5.46 -12.67
N PRO A 101 23.32 -4.35 -12.04
CA PRO A 101 23.28 -4.22 -10.59
C PRO A 101 21.84 -4.42 -10.09
N LEU A 102 21.67 -4.99 -8.89
CA LEU A 102 20.37 -5.09 -8.23
C LEU A 102 19.78 -3.68 -8.09
N VAL A 103 18.76 -3.35 -8.90
CA VAL A 103 18.08 -2.05 -8.83
C VAL A 103 16.75 -2.23 -8.13
N GLY A 104 16.80 -2.43 -6.80
CA GLY A 104 15.61 -2.29 -5.99
C GLY A 104 15.73 -2.83 -4.57
N ASN A 105 15.08 -2.14 -3.65
CA ASN A 105 14.76 -2.68 -2.34
C ASN A 105 13.61 -3.69 -2.51
N ASN A 106 13.53 -4.72 -1.64
CA ASN A 106 12.44 -5.69 -1.58
C ASN A 106 11.13 -5.03 -1.12
N THR A 107 10.62 -4.06 -1.89
CA THR A 107 9.39 -3.34 -1.61
C THR A 107 8.22 -4.18 -2.13
N PHE A 108 7.36 -4.63 -1.23
CA PHE A 108 6.10 -5.30 -1.52
C PHE A 108 4.95 -4.29 -1.48
N VAL A 109 4.15 -4.26 -2.53
CA VAL A 109 2.98 -3.40 -2.63
C VAL A 109 1.73 -4.23 -2.38
N TYR A 110 0.90 -3.78 -1.46
CA TYR A 110 -0.41 -4.37 -1.15
C TYR A 110 -1.52 -3.37 -1.38
N VAL A 111 -2.66 -3.85 -1.87
CA VAL A 111 -3.87 -3.05 -2.07
C VAL A 111 -5.07 -3.72 -1.42
N PHE A 112 -5.97 -2.92 -0.85
CA PHE A 112 -7.23 -3.45 -0.36
C PHE A 112 -8.20 -3.70 -1.51
N HIS A 113 -8.65 -4.94 -1.63
CA HIS A 113 -9.65 -5.40 -2.57
C HIS A 113 -10.94 -5.77 -1.83
N ASN A 114 -12.08 -5.42 -2.43
CA ASN A 114 -13.40 -5.90 -2.02
C ASN A 114 -14.26 -6.01 -3.29
N ASP A 115 -14.69 -7.23 -3.62
CA ASP A 115 -15.53 -7.55 -4.77
C ASP A 115 -17.03 -7.49 -4.46
N LYS A 116 -17.40 -7.39 -3.18
CA LYS A 116 -18.80 -7.30 -2.75
C LYS A 116 -19.35 -5.89 -2.95
N ARG A 117 -20.59 -5.82 -3.43
CA ARG A 117 -21.33 -4.58 -3.65
C ARG A 117 -22.69 -4.64 -2.97
N GLU A 118 -23.07 -3.54 -2.33
CA GLU A 118 -24.37 -3.36 -1.70
C GLU A 118 -25.22 -2.40 -2.54
N LYS A 119 -26.47 -2.79 -2.78
CA LYS A 119 -27.46 -1.90 -3.40
C LYS A 119 -27.90 -0.85 -2.39
N LYS A 120 -27.85 0.42 -2.79
CA LYS A 120 -28.46 1.52 -2.03
C LYS A 120 -29.43 2.27 -2.93
N GLU A 121 -30.65 2.45 -2.46
CA GLU A 121 -31.65 3.27 -3.10
C GLU A 121 -31.57 4.69 -2.55
N LEU A 122 -31.46 5.67 -3.44
CA LEU A 122 -31.44 7.08 -3.09
C LEU A 122 -32.88 7.62 -3.02
N PRO A 123 -33.13 8.75 -2.31
CA PRO A 123 -34.47 9.33 -2.17
C PRO A 123 -35.18 9.68 -3.49
N ASN A 124 -34.44 9.80 -4.60
CA ASN A 124 -34.96 10.04 -5.94
C ASN A 124 -35.25 8.75 -6.74
N GLY A 125 -35.24 7.58 -6.11
CA GLY A 125 -35.44 6.27 -6.76
C GLY A 125 -34.23 5.75 -7.55
N LYS A 126 -33.10 6.48 -7.54
CA LYS A 126 -31.87 6.02 -8.21
C LYS A 126 -31.19 4.95 -7.36
N ILE A 127 -30.90 3.80 -7.96
CA ILE A 127 -30.11 2.74 -7.34
C ILE A 127 -28.62 2.97 -7.62
N ILE A 128 -27.81 2.95 -6.57
CA ILE A 128 -26.35 2.96 -6.65
C ILE A 128 -25.79 1.65 -6.07
N GLN A 129 -24.60 1.28 -6.53
CA GLN A 129 -23.82 0.19 -5.96
C GLN A 129 -22.72 0.82 -5.08
N ALA A 130 -22.75 0.55 -3.79
CA ALA A 130 -21.67 0.91 -2.87
C ALA A 130 -20.79 -0.31 -2.60
N ILE A 131 -19.52 -0.10 -2.25
CA ILE A 131 -18.66 -1.18 -1.75
C ILE A 131 -19.21 -1.64 -0.40
N ALA A 132 -19.25 -2.95 -0.17
CA ALA A 132 -19.69 -3.52 1.09
C ALA A 132 -18.75 -3.11 2.25
N LYS A 133 -19.28 -3.01 3.46
CA LYS A 133 -18.45 -2.66 4.63
C LYS A 133 -17.49 -3.78 5.05
N THR A 134 -17.80 -5.01 4.67
CA THR A 134 -17.04 -6.22 5.03
C THR A 134 -16.64 -7.04 3.81
N GLY A 135 -15.78 -8.03 4.01
CA GLY A 135 -15.24 -8.86 2.93
C GLY A 135 -14.00 -8.28 2.28
N TRP A 136 -13.30 -7.39 2.98
CA TRP A 136 -12.02 -6.85 2.51
C TRP A 136 -10.94 -7.92 2.50
N GLN A 137 -10.07 -7.83 1.50
CA GLN A 137 -8.89 -8.66 1.34
C GLN A 137 -7.70 -7.76 1.07
N LEU A 138 -6.53 -8.10 1.62
CA LEU A 138 -5.28 -7.41 1.34
C LEU A 138 -4.46 -8.26 0.37
N VAL A 139 -4.42 -7.83 -0.89
CA VAL A 139 -3.75 -8.52 -2.00
C VAL A 139 -2.40 -7.90 -2.30
#